data_AF-A0A2D4SQA3-F1
#
_entry.id   AF-A0A2D4SQA3-F1
#
_cell.length_a   1.000
_cell.length_b   1.000
_cell.length_c   1.000
_cell.angle_alpha   90.00
_cell.angle_beta   90.00
_cell.angle_gamma   90.00
#
_symmetry.space_group_name_H-M   'P 1'
#
loop_
_entity.id
_entity.type
_entity.pdbx_description
1 polymer ?
#
loop_
_entity_poly.entity_id
_entity_poly.type
_entity_poly.pdbx_seq_one_letter_code
_entity_poly.pdbx_strand_id
1 'polypeptide(L)'
;TIRYKQIKKQLPIKHVLLTFFTGNDFQDNDLFLIQKNHPLPGKPGALIPRKKTPSWKLFLLKYSYLYAHYRIREQRNKVQSHIQQAQNWKQELSLFNAVGQPRLRHLSQKTEQALRELQRVTQKDGVSLTVAVAPPAFVVDQKRARSTFTLVGLNPDLARLDAPQQTVMSILKRLRIQACDLTPALQERPEGTYFVTDGHWTEKGHRIVQQTLKRCLESQ
;
A
#
# COMPACT_ATOMS: atom_id res chain seq x y z
N THR A 1 -6.21 8.01 19.61
CA THR A 1 -4.88 8.68 19.48
C THR A 1 -4.08 8.04 18.37
N ILE A 2 -3.42 8.79 17.49
CA ILE A 2 -2.67 8.20 16.37
C ILE A 2 -1.41 7.43 16.84
N ARG A 3 -1.02 6.40 16.09
CA ARG A 3 0.05 5.45 16.47
C ARG A 3 1.41 6.09 16.72
N TYR A 4 1.76 7.14 15.97
CA TYR A 4 3.00 7.91 16.18
C TYR A 4 3.17 8.35 17.66
N LYS A 5 2.11 8.88 18.30
CA LYS A 5 2.18 9.31 19.71
C LYS A 5 2.38 8.15 20.69
N GLN A 6 1.96 6.94 20.33
CA GLN A 6 2.18 5.75 21.16
C GLN A 6 3.64 5.31 21.07
N ILE A 7 4.22 5.31 19.87
CA ILE A 7 5.62 4.93 19.63
C ILE A 7 6.58 5.95 20.27
N LYS A 8 6.30 7.25 20.13
CA LYS A 8 7.15 8.31 20.70
C LYS A 8 7.31 8.20 22.23
N LYS A 9 6.31 7.65 22.94
CA LYS A 9 6.41 7.41 24.40
C LYS A 9 7.45 6.35 24.77
N GLN A 10 7.80 5.48 23.82
CA GLN A 10 8.70 4.35 24.04
C GLN A 10 10.07 4.59 23.42
N LEU A 11 10.17 5.44 22.39
CA LEU A 11 11.40 5.65 21.62
C LEU A 11 11.55 7.12 21.22
N PRO A 12 12.75 7.71 21.33
CA PRO A 12 13.03 9.04 20.78
C PRO A 12 13.01 8.98 19.25
N ILE A 13 12.04 9.64 18.63
CA ILE A 13 11.90 9.69 17.17
C ILE A 13 12.51 11.00 16.65
N LYS A 14 13.51 10.90 15.77
CA LYS A 14 14.11 12.05 15.08
C LYS A 14 13.45 12.37 13.73
N HIS A 15 12.95 11.33 13.06
CA HIS A 15 12.34 11.43 11.74
C HIS A 15 11.23 10.38 11.60
N VAL A 16 10.16 10.72 10.90
CA VAL A 16 9.11 9.78 10.51
C VAL A 16 9.15 9.58 9.01
N LEU A 17 9.40 8.35 8.59
CA LEU A 17 9.22 7.91 7.20
C LEU A 17 7.94 7.08 7.11
N LEU A 18 6.93 7.60 6.41
CA LEU A 18 5.70 6.88 6.11
C LEU A 18 5.77 6.32 4.68
N THR A 19 5.59 5.01 4.51
CA THR A 19 5.35 4.45 3.19
C THR A 19 3.84 4.53 2.90
N PHE A 20 3.47 5.24 1.84
CA PHE A 20 2.10 5.33 1.35
C PHE A 20 1.96 4.45 0.10
N PHE A 21 1.23 3.35 0.19
CA PHE A 21 0.99 2.44 -0.93
C PHE A 21 -0.30 2.79 -1.66
N THR A 22 -0.19 3.23 -2.91
CA THR A 22 -1.35 3.72 -3.68
C THR A 22 -2.36 2.63 -4.03
N GLY A 23 -2.02 1.35 -3.83
CA GLY A 23 -2.91 0.22 -4.10
C GLY A 23 -4.12 0.13 -3.17
N ASN A 24 -4.00 0.48 -1.89
CA ASN A 24 -5.11 0.40 -0.93
C ASN A 24 -5.11 1.47 0.18
N ASP A 25 -4.03 2.25 0.39
CA ASP A 25 -3.98 3.20 1.52
C ASP A 25 -5.05 4.30 1.42
N PHE A 26 -5.50 4.64 0.21
CA PHE A 26 -6.66 5.54 0.03
C PHE A 26 -7.92 5.00 0.70
N GLN A 27 -8.18 3.69 0.62
CA GLN A 27 -9.33 3.04 1.23
C GLN A 27 -9.12 2.83 2.73
N ASP A 28 -7.92 2.46 3.15
CA ASP A 28 -7.60 2.30 4.56
C ASP A 28 -7.81 3.61 5.34
N ASN A 29 -7.51 4.75 4.70
CA ASN A 29 -7.75 6.08 5.27
C ASN A 29 -9.23 6.47 5.37
N ASP A 30 -10.15 5.79 4.68
CA ASP A 30 -11.58 6.04 4.85
C ASP A 30 -12.04 5.67 6.28
N LEU A 31 -11.41 4.64 6.86
CA LEU A 31 -11.65 4.20 8.22
C LEU A 31 -10.80 4.95 9.26
N PHE A 32 -9.96 5.91 8.86
CA PHE A 32 -9.01 6.57 9.77
C PHE A 32 -9.68 7.18 11.00
N LEU A 33 -10.80 7.90 10.82
CA LEU A 33 -11.51 8.54 11.94
C LEU A 33 -12.13 7.51 12.88
N ILE A 34 -12.67 6.42 12.33
CA ILE A 34 -13.23 5.32 13.11
C ILE A 34 -12.11 4.66 13.92
N GLN A 35 -11.00 4.29 13.28
CA GLN A 35 -9.85 3.65 13.93
C GLN A 35 -9.16 4.56 14.96
N LYS A 36 -9.18 5.89 14.75
CA LYS A 36 -8.63 6.86 15.71
C LYS A 36 -9.41 6.87 17.03
N ASN A 37 -10.72 6.64 16.96
CA ASN A 37 -11.65 6.62 18.09
C ASN A 37 -11.86 5.20 18.67
N HIS A 38 -11.75 4.17 17.83
CA HIS A 38 -11.89 2.76 18.18
C HIS A 38 -10.62 2.02 17.76
N PRO A 39 -9.55 2.06 18.58
CA PRO A 39 -8.32 1.34 18.27
C PRO A 39 -8.60 -0.17 18.19
N LEU A 40 -7.81 -0.87 17.36
CA LEU A 40 -7.89 -2.32 17.26
C LEU A 40 -7.79 -2.99 18.65
N PRO A 41 -8.53 -4.08 18.89
CA PRO A 41 -8.48 -4.78 20.16
C PRO A 41 -7.06 -5.31 20.42
N GLY A 42 -6.61 -5.19 21.67
CA GLY A 42 -5.30 -5.64 22.13
C GLY A 42 -4.45 -4.51 22.72
N LYS A 43 -3.35 -4.87 23.39
CA LYS A 43 -2.37 -3.90 23.89
C LYS A 43 -1.64 -3.25 22.71
N PRO A 44 -1.29 -1.96 22.75
CA PRO A 44 -0.43 -1.35 21.74
C PRO A 44 0.85 -2.18 21.55
N GLY A 45 1.17 -2.54 20.30
CA GLY A 45 2.31 -3.40 19.97
C GLY A 45 2.04 -4.90 20.05
N ALA A 46 0.87 -5.34 20.56
CA ALA A 46 0.48 -6.73 20.47
C ALA A 46 0.30 -7.16 19.01
N LEU A 47 0.68 -8.40 18.71
CA LEU A 47 0.43 -8.99 17.41
C LEU A 47 -1.09 -9.08 17.18
N ILE A 48 -1.54 -8.69 15.98
CA ILE A 48 -2.93 -8.95 15.57
C ILE A 48 -3.14 -10.46 15.62
N PRO A 49 -4.11 -10.98 16.38
CA PRO A 49 -4.31 -12.41 16.55
C PRO A 49 -4.58 -13.04 15.18
N ARG A 50 -3.65 -13.90 14.72
CA ARG A 50 -3.82 -14.71 13.51
C ARG A 50 -4.31 -16.09 13.92
N LYS A 51 -5.16 -16.71 13.09
CA LYS A 51 -5.50 -18.12 13.24
C LYS A 51 -4.20 -18.93 13.23
N LYS A 52 -3.97 -19.74 14.28
CA LYS A 52 -2.79 -20.61 14.36
C LYS A 52 -2.80 -21.53 13.13
N THR A 53 -1.72 -21.49 12.34
CA THR A 53 -1.53 -22.42 11.24
C THR A 53 -0.87 -23.67 11.82
N PRO A 54 -1.46 -24.87 11.69
CA PRO A 54 -0.86 -26.11 12.19
C PRO A 54 0.57 -26.32 11.67
N SER A 55 1.48 -26.81 12.52
CA SER A 55 2.91 -26.96 12.18
C SER A 55 3.15 -27.83 10.93
N TRP A 56 2.33 -28.85 10.71
CA TRP A 56 2.42 -29.69 9.49
C TRP A 56 2.11 -28.90 8.22
N LYS A 57 1.19 -27.93 8.26
CA LYS A 57 0.92 -27.06 7.10
C LYS A 57 2.10 -26.14 6.83
N LEU A 58 2.74 -25.62 7.88
CA LEU A 58 3.96 -24.81 7.74
C LEU A 58 5.10 -25.64 7.15
N PHE A 59 5.28 -26.87 7.63
CA PHE A 59 6.26 -27.80 7.09
C PHE A 59 6.02 -28.07 5.60
N LEU A 60 4.80 -28.42 5.20
CA LEU A 60 4.48 -28.66 3.79
C LEU A 60 4.62 -27.41 2.92
N LEU A 61 4.21 -26.23 3.42
CA LEU A 61 4.42 -24.97 2.68
C LEU A 61 5.90 -24.67 2.48
N LYS A 62 6.76 -25.02 3.44
CA LYS A 62 8.21 -24.79 3.38
C LYS A 62 8.94 -25.80 2.49
N TYR A 63 8.56 -27.07 2.54
CA TYR A 63 9.34 -28.17 1.94
C TYR A 63 8.63 -28.92 0.80
N SER A 64 7.35 -28.64 0.52
CA SER A 64 6.60 -29.31 -0.57
C SER A 64 6.11 -28.32 -1.61
N TYR A 65 6.79 -28.32 -2.76
CA TYR A 65 6.41 -27.52 -3.92
C TYR A 65 5.00 -27.84 -4.43
N LEU A 66 4.64 -29.13 -4.45
CA LEU A 66 3.30 -29.59 -4.83
C LEU A 66 2.22 -29.05 -3.90
N TYR A 67 2.48 -29.06 -2.58
CA TYR A 67 1.54 -28.51 -1.62
C TYR A 67 1.37 -26.99 -1.77
N ALA A 68 2.46 -26.25 -2.02
CA ALA A 68 2.39 -24.82 -2.30
C ALA A 68 1.54 -24.53 -3.54
N HIS A 69 1.72 -25.27 -4.63
CA HIS A 69 0.91 -25.15 -5.84
C HIS A 69 -0.55 -25.53 -5.64
N TYR A 70 -0.83 -26.61 -4.90
CA TYR A 70 -2.18 -26.99 -4.52
C TYR A 70 -2.88 -25.84 -3.77
N ARG A 71 -2.18 -25.20 -2.82
CA ARG A 71 -2.71 -24.05 -2.06
C ARG A 71 -2.94 -22.82 -2.93
N ILE A 72 -2.04 -22.53 -3.88
CA ILE A 72 -2.23 -21.45 -4.85
C ILE A 72 -3.49 -21.71 -5.70
N ARG A 73 -3.68 -22.95 -6.17
CA ARG A 73 -4.87 -23.35 -6.92
C ARG A 73 -6.15 -23.25 -6.08
N GLU A 74 -6.13 -23.72 -4.84
CA GLU A 74 -7.26 -23.61 -3.91
C GLU A 74 -7.64 -22.15 -3.67
N GLN A 75 -6.64 -21.28 -3.44
CA GLN A 75 -6.86 -19.86 -3.24
C GLN A 75 -7.44 -19.19 -4.49
N ARG A 76 -6.95 -19.55 -5.69
CA ARG A 76 -7.49 -19.06 -6.97
C ARG A 76 -8.97 -19.42 -7.12
N ASN A 77 -9.34 -20.66 -6.83
CA ASN A 77 -10.74 -21.09 -6.89
C ASN A 77 -11.61 -20.32 -5.91
N LYS A 78 -11.12 -20.07 -4.68
CA LYS A 78 -11.84 -19.26 -3.68
C LYS A 78 -12.04 -17.82 -4.12
N VAL A 79 -11.01 -17.18 -4.68
CA VAL A 79 -11.12 -15.82 -5.21
C VAL A 79 -12.14 -15.76 -6.35
N GLN A 80 -12.16 -16.76 -7.23
CA GLN A 80 -13.14 -16.85 -8.32
C GLN A 80 -14.56 -17.12 -7.82
N SER A 81 -14.74 -17.91 -6.77
CA SER A 81 -16.07 -18.25 -6.24
C SER A 81 -16.65 -17.18 -5.29
N HIS A 82 -15.80 -16.35 -4.68
CA HIS A 82 -16.24 -15.31 -3.76
C HIS A 82 -16.49 -13.98 -4.48
N ILE A 83 -17.75 -13.79 -4.89
CA ILE A 83 -18.27 -12.53 -5.46
C ILE A 83 -17.80 -11.32 -4.62
N GLN A 84 -17.86 -11.40 -3.29
CA GLN A 84 -17.46 -10.29 -2.41
C GLN A 84 -15.97 -9.91 -2.54
N GLN A 85 -15.06 -10.89 -2.65
CA GLN A 85 -13.63 -10.60 -2.76
C GLN A 85 -13.31 -9.97 -4.13
N ALA A 86 -13.93 -10.48 -5.19
CA ALA A 86 -13.82 -9.89 -6.52
C ALA A 86 -14.36 -8.45 -6.55
N GLN A 87 -15.47 -8.17 -5.84
CA GLN A 87 -16.00 -6.80 -5.72
C GLN A 87 -15.04 -5.89 -4.94
N ASN A 88 -14.43 -6.36 -3.86
CA ASN A 88 -13.45 -5.56 -3.11
C ASN A 88 -12.24 -5.21 -3.99
N TRP A 89 -11.69 -6.18 -4.72
CA TRP A 89 -10.59 -5.93 -5.67
C TRP A 89 -11.00 -5.01 -6.82
N LYS A 90 -12.21 -5.17 -7.37
CA LYS A 90 -12.75 -4.25 -8.37
C LYS A 90 -12.82 -2.83 -7.84
N GLN A 91 -13.25 -2.66 -6.59
CA GLN A 91 -13.31 -1.36 -5.94
C GLN A 91 -11.93 -0.74 -5.71
N GLU A 92 -10.95 -1.53 -5.24
CA GLU A 92 -9.54 -1.11 -5.10
C GLU A 92 -8.98 -0.66 -6.46
N LEU A 93 -9.10 -1.51 -7.49
CA LEU A 93 -8.56 -1.24 -8.83
C LEU A 93 -9.32 -0.15 -9.58
N SER A 94 -10.57 0.15 -9.22
CA SER A 94 -11.35 1.21 -9.86
C SER A 94 -10.68 2.58 -9.74
N LEU A 95 -9.87 2.81 -8.69
CA LEU A 95 -9.13 4.07 -8.50
C LEU A 95 -8.13 4.35 -9.64
N PHE A 96 -7.68 3.29 -10.31
CA PHE A 96 -6.77 3.33 -11.46
C PHE A 96 -7.54 3.30 -12.79
N ASN A 97 -8.85 3.53 -12.79
CA ASN A 97 -9.71 3.58 -13.97
C ASN A 97 -10.51 4.89 -14.00
N ALA A 98 -10.94 5.31 -15.19
CA ALA A 98 -11.81 6.48 -15.36
C ALA A 98 -13.10 6.38 -14.52
N VAL A 99 -13.69 5.18 -14.42
CA VAL A 99 -14.96 4.97 -13.68
C VAL A 99 -14.82 5.18 -12.17
N GLY A 100 -13.63 5.00 -11.59
CA GLY A 100 -13.42 5.18 -10.15
C GLY A 100 -12.90 6.56 -9.75
N GLN A 101 -12.75 7.50 -10.69
CA GLN A 101 -12.28 8.85 -10.37
C GLN A 101 -13.15 9.61 -9.33
N PRO A 102 -14.50 9.51 -9.35
CA PRO A 102 -15.31 10.09 -8.27
C PRO A 102 -14.97 9.51 -6.89
N ARG A 103 -14.73 8.19 -6.82
CA ARG A 103 -14.32 7.52 -5.59
C ARG A 103 -12.93 7.94 -5.14
N LEU A 104 -11.97 8.04 -6.07
CA LEU A 104 -10.64 8.54 -5.77
C LEU A 104 -10.69 9.96 -5.19
N ARG A 105 -11.49 10.86 -5.76
CA ARG A 105 -11.71 12.20 -5.20
C ARG A 105 -12.24 12.15 -3.77
N HIS A 106 -13.24 11.30 -3.48
CA HIS A 106 -13.76 11.15 -2.13
C HIS A 106 -12.68 10.66 -1.14
N LEU A 107 -11.99 9.56 -1.47
CA LEU A 107 -10.94 8.98 -0.64
C LEU A 107 -9.73 9.92 -0.47
N SER A 108 -9.46 10.77 -1.46
CA SER A 108 -8.39 11.78 -1.40
C SER A 108 -8.62 12.78 -0.27
N GLN A 109 -9.87 13.16 0.02
CA GLN A 109 -10.19 14.07 1.12
C GLN A 109 -9.90 13.42 2.48
N LYS A 110 -10.24 12.14 2.63
CA LYS A 110 -9.96 11.35 3.85
C LYS A 110 -8.45 11.16 4.06
N THR A 111 -7.75 10.84 2.98
CA THR A 111 -6.29 10.72 2.96
C THR A 111 -5.62 12.03 3.34
N GLU A 112 -6.06 13.16 2.79
CA GLU A 112 -5.55 14.49 3.15
C GLU A 112 -5.78 14.80 4.64
N GLN A 113 -6.95 14.47 5.19
CA GLN A 113 -7.22 14.64 6.63
C GLN A 113 -6.27 13.80 7.50
N ALA A 114 -6.04 12.54 7.14
CA ALA A 114 -5.14 11.65 7.87
C ALA A 114 -3.67 12.16 7.84
N LEU A 115 -3.19 12.54 6.65
CA LEU A 115 -1.83 13.07 6.46
C LEU A 115 -1.62 14.41 7.18
N ARG A 116 -2.62 15.31 7.13
CA ARG A 116 -2.59 16.59 7.85
C ARG A 116 -2.54 16.39 9.36
N GLU A 117 -3.28 15.43 9.89
CA GLU A 117 -3.23 15.10 11.32
C GLU A 117 -1.86 14.52 11.72
N LEU A 118 -1.27 13.64 10.90
CA LEU A 118 0.07 13.11 11.13
C LEU A 118 1.11 14.24 11.12
N GLN A 119 1.10 15.09 10.10
CA GLN A 119 1.99 16.24 9.99
C GLN A 119 1.88 17.17 11.21
N ARG A 120 0.65 17.53 11.60
CA ARG A 120 0.41 18.42 12.74
C ARG A 120 1.03 17.89 14.02
N VAL A 121 0.92 16.58 14.27
CA VAL A 121 1.48 16.00 15.49
C VAL A 121 2.99 15.81 15.43
N THR A 122 3.58 15.51 14.26
CA THR A 122 5.04 15.42 14.12
C THR A 122 5.67 16.82 14.21
N GLN A 123 5.06 17.84 13.60
CA GLN A 123 5.52 19.22 13.64
C GLN A 123 5.46 19.81 15.07
N LYS A 124 4.36 19.57 15.82
CA LYS A 124 4.28 19.97 17.24
C LYS A 124 5.44 19.43 18.08
N ASP A 125 5.97 18.29 17.66
CA ASP A 125 7.03 17.56 18.34
C ASP A 125 8.43 17.89 17.81
N GLY A 126 8.56 18.80 16.83
CA GLY A 126 9.84 19.13 16.18
C GLY A 126 10.40 17.98 15.32
N VAL A 127 9.56 17.03 14.92
CA VAL A 127 9.95 15.84 14.14
C VAL A 127 9.59 16.03 12.67
N SER A 128 10.56 15.82 11.78
CA SER A 128 10.34 15.87 10.33
C SER A 128 9.56 14.64 9.84
N LEU A 129 8.71 14.85 8.83
CA LEU A 129 7.87 13.83 8.21
C LEU A 129 8.16 13.76 6.71
N THR A 130 8.56 12.57 6.25
CA THR A 130 8.69 12.22 4.84
C THR A 130 7.71 11.12 4.48
N VAL A 131 7.11 11.20 3.29
CA VAL A 131 6.22 10.19 2.74
C VAL A 131 6.84 9.57 1.49
N ALA A 132 7.13 8.28 1.53
CA ALA A 132 7.54 7.49 0.39
C ALA A 132 6.32 6.91 -0.32
N VAL A 133 6.05 7.33 -1.55
CA VAL A 133 4.85 6.90 -2.28
C VAL A 133 5.20 5.70 -3.16
N ALA A 134 4.60 4.55 -2.85
CA ALA A 134 4.84 3.26 -3.49
C ALA A 134 3.71 2.91 -4.48
N PRO A 135 4.03 2.61 -5.75
CA PRO A 135 3.05 2.13 -6.72
C PRO A 135 2.80 0.62 -6.59
N PRO A 136 1.64 0.10 -7.05
CA PRO A 136 1.44 -1.33 -7.22
C PRO A 136 2.19 -1.88 -8.44
N ALA A 137 2.40 -3.20 -8.46
CA ALA A 137 3.17 -3.90 -9.50
C ALA A 137 2.68 -3.61 -10.93
N PHE A 138 1.36 -3.48 -11.13
CA PHE A 138 0.78 -3.24 -12.47
C PHE A 138 0.96 -1.80 -12.98
N VAL A 139 1.30 -0.84 -12.10
CA VAL A 139 1.70 0.52 -12.50
C VAL A 139 3.18 0.53 -12.92
N VAL A 140 3.99 -0.33 -12.33
CA VAL A 140 5.42 -0.47 -12.65
C VAL A 140 5.63 -1.30 -13.92
N ASP A 141 4.95 -2.44 -14.02
CA ASP A 141 4.98 -3.35 -15.17
C ASP A 141 3.63 -3.30 -15.89
N GLN A 142 3.52 -2.41 -16.88
CA GLN A 142 2.28 -2.16 -17.62
C GLN A 142 1.76 -3.39 -18.37
N LYS A 143 2.62 -4.39 -18.66
CA LYS A 143 2.18 -5.66 -19.26
C LYS A 143 1.19 -6.39 -18.34
N ARG A 144 1.26 -6.16 -17.03
CA ARG A 144 0.33 -6.72 -16.05
C ARG A 144 -1.00 -5.98 -15.99
N ALA A 145 -1.02 -4.68 -16.29
CA ALA A 145 -2.19 -3.83 -16.13
C ALA A 145 -3.41 -4.37 -16.87
N ARG A 146 -3.29 -4.71 -18.16
CA ARG A 146 -4.43 -5.20 -18.94
C ARG A 146 -5.07 -6.43 -18.29
N SER A 147 -4.27 -7.44 -17.96
CA SER A 147 -4.75 -8.67 -17.31
C SER A 147 -5.37 -8.40 -15.93
N THR A 148 -4.77 -7.51 -15.13
CA THR A 148 -5.30 -7.12 -13.82
C THR A 148 -6.68 -6.50 -13.93
N PHE A 149 -6.91 -5.60 -14.87
CA PHE A 149 -8.20 -4.92 -15.05
C PHE A 149 -9.26 -5.88 -15.61
N THR A 150 -8.91 -6.68 -16.62
CA THR A 150 -9.81 -7.68 -17.18
C THR A 150 -10.27 -8.69 -16.12
N LEU A 151 -9.37 -9.12 -15.21
CA LEU A 151 -9.69 -10.08 -14.16
C LEU A 151 -10.83 -9.61 -13.23
N VAL A 152 -10.97 -8.30 -13.01
CA VAL A 152 -12.02 -7.72 -12.15
C VAL A 152 -13.16 -7.06 -12.95
N GLY A 153 -13.21 -7.29 -14.26
CA GLY A 153 -14.25 -6.73 -15.14
C GLY A 153 -14.19 -5.21 -15.27
N LEU A 154 -12.99 -4.63 -15.26
CA LEU A 154 -12.75 -3.22 -15.61
C LEU A 154 -12.23 -3.13 -17.04
N ASN A 155 -12.64 -2.09 -17.78
CA ASN A 155 -12.14 -1.86 -19.13
C ASN A 155 -10.69 -1.31 -19.06
N PRO A 156 -9.68 -2.04 -19.59
CA PRO A 156 -8.29 -1.59 -19.58
C PRO A 156 -8.05 -0.33 -20.43
N ASP A 157 -8.87 -0.05 -21.45
CA ASP A 157 -8.71 1.14 -22.31
C ASP A 157 -9.09 2.43 -21.58
N LEU A 158 -9.82 2.31 -20.47
CA LEU A 158 -10.16 3.40 -19.56
C LEU A 158 -9.18 3.52 -18.38
N ALA A 159 -8.04 2.82 -18.42
CA ALA A 159 -7.04 2.91 -17.38
C ALA A 159 -6.49 4.35 -17.22
N ARG A 160 -6.23 4.70 -15.97
CA ARG A 160 -5.63 5.95 -15.47
C ARG A 160 -4.62 5.56 -14.38
N LEU A 161 -3.57 4.86 -14.80
CA LEU A 161 -2.63 4.17 -13.90
C LEU A 161 -1.85 5.14 -12.99
N ASP A 162 -1.68 6.37 -13.42
CA ASP A 162 -1.00 7.46 -12.72
C ASP A 162 -1.91 8.25 -11.78
N ALA A 163 -3.23 8.16 -11.92
CA ALA A 163 -4.16 9.04 -11.21
C ALA A 163 -4.04 8.95 -9.67
N PRO A 164 -3.98 7.77 -9.03
CA PRO A 164 -3.76 7.68 -7.59
C PRO A 164 -2.42 8.28 -7.14
N GLN A 165 -1.35 8.04 -7.91
CA GLN A 165 -0.01 8.57 -7.66
C GLN A 165 0.01 10.10 -7.70
N GLN A 166 -0.49 10.69 -8.79
CA GLN A 166 -0.58 12.15 -8.95
C GLN A 166 -1.45 12.78 -7.86
N THR A 167 -2.54 12.12 -7.48
CA THR A 167 -3.44 12.59 -6.41
C THR A 167 -2.71 12.70 -5.08
N VAL A 168 -2.01 11.64 -4.63
CA VAL A 168 -1.29 11.71 -3.35
C VAL A 168 -0.11 12.67 -3.41
N MET A 169 0.63 12.75 -4.51
CA MET A 169 1.71 13.72 -4.68
C MET A 169 1.20 15.17 -4.60
N SER A 170 0.03 15.46 -5.16
CA SER A 170 -0.64 16.76 -5.06
C SER A 170 -1.08 17.08 -3.63
N ILE A 171 -1.60 16.09 -2.88
CA ILE A 171 -1.91 16.24 -1.45
C ILE A 171 -0.64 16.60 -0.67
N LEU A 172 0.44 15.83 -0.83
CA LEU A 172 1.71 16.03 -0.13
C LEU A 172 2.30 17.42 -0.42
N LYS A 173 2.27 17.86 -1.69
CA LYS A 173 2.69 19.20 -2.09
C LYS A 173 1.88 20.31 -1.41
N ARG A 174 0.54 20.22 -1.40
CA ARG A 174 -0.33 21.22 -0.72
C ARG A 174 -0.11 21.26 0.78
N LEU A 175 0.11 20.09 1.40
CA LEU A 175 0.42 20.00 2.82
C LEU A 175 1.86 20.42 3.13
N ARG A 176 2.73 20.64 2.13
CA ARG A 176 4.17 20.88 2.32
C ARG A 176 4.83 19.74 3.12
N ILE A 177 4.41 18.51 2.85
CA ILE A 177 5.04 17.29 3.36
C ILE A 177 6.06 16.83 2.32
N GLN A 178 7.27 16.49 2.79
CA GLN A 178 8.31 15.94 1.93
C GLN A 178 7.84 14.62 1.32
N ALA A 179 8.03 14.44 0.01
CA ALA A 179 7.59 13.27 -0.72
C ALA A 179 8.74 12.63 -1.49
N CYS A 180 8.85 11.30 -1.44
CA CYS A 180 9.71 10.50 -2.29
C CYS A 180 8.85 9.66 -3.23
N ASP A 181 8.80 10.02 -4.51
CA ASP A 181 8.12 9.20 -5.52
C ASP A 181 8.99 8.01 -5.90
N LEU A 182 8.54 6.80 -5.57
CA LEU A 182 9.27 5.57 -5.89
C LEU A 182 8.98 5.07 -7.31
N THR A 183 7.97 5.63 -7.99
CA THR A 183 7.45 5.14 -9.27
C THR A 183 8.49 5.20 -10.39
N PRO A 184 9.18 6.34 -10.64
CA PRO A 184 10.12 6.42 -11.75
C PRO A 184 11.26 5.41 -11.64
N ALA A 185 11.83 5.26 -10.44
CA ALA A 185 12.95 4.35 -10.20
C ALA A 185 12.56 2.87 -10.36
N LEU A 186 11.34 2.51 -9.96
CA LEU A 186 10.82 1.15 -10.15
C LEU A 186 10.48 0.88 -11.62
N GLN A 187 9.95 1.88 -12.35
CA GLN A 187 9.62 1.77 -13.77
C GLN A 187 10.84 1.72 -14.70
N GLU A 188 11.99 2.26 -14.29
CA GLU A 188 13.23 2.17 -15.06
C GLU A 188 13.70 0.70 -15.22
N ARG A 189 13.40 -0.15 -14.22
CA ARG A 189 13.85 -1.56 -14.18
C ARG A 189 12.74 -2.48 -13.69
N PRO A 190 11.61 -2.59 -14.42
CA PRO A 190 10.39 -3.20 -13.90
C PRO A 190 10.56 -4.71 -13.67
N GLU A 191 11.38 -5.38 -14.47
CA GLU A 191 11.56 -6.83 -14.42
C GLU A 191 12.14 -7.29 -13.08
N GLY A 192 11.42 -8.20 -12.43
CA GLY A 192 11.83 -8.83 -11.18
C GLY A 192 11.83 -7.88 -9.97
N THR A 193 11.17 -6.72 -10.03
CA THR A 193 11.02 -5.80 -8.88
C THR A 193 9.91 -6.20 -7.93
N TYR A 194 8.88 -6.87 -8.44
CA TYR A 194 7.78 -7.46 -7.68
C TYR A 194 7.76 -8.96 -7.90
N PHE A 195 7.24 -9.69 -6.92
CA PHE A 195 6.93 -11.09 -7.11
C PHE A 195 5.85 -11.25 -8.21
N VAL A 196 5.79 -12.43 -8.83
CA VAL A 196 4.83 -12.70 -9.91
C VAL A 196 3.41 -12.84 -9.35
N THR A 197 3.28 -13.52 -8.21
CA THR A 197 1.99 -13.89 -7.59
C THR A 197 1.71 -13.12 -6.29
N ASP A 198 2.58 -12.21 -5.91
CA ASP A 198 2.51 -11.46 -4.66
C ASP A 198 2.79 -9.99 -4.95
N GLY A 199 2.05 -9.09 -4.29
CA GLY A 199 2.08 -7.65 -4.54
C GLY A 199 3.28 -6.93 -3.92
N HIS A 200 4.15 -7.64 -3.18
CA HIS A 200 5.32 -7.07 -2.54
C HIS A 200 6.55 -7.06 -3.47
N TRP A 201 7.51 -6.23 -3.08
CA TRP A 201 8.79 -6.15 -3.74
C TRP A 201 9.62 -7.43 -3.50
N THR A 202 10.39 -7.81 -4.52
CA THR A 202 11.48 -8.78 -4.35
C THR A 202 12.67 -8.11 -3.65
N GLU A 203 13.73 -8.85 -3.36
CA GLU A 203 15.00 -8.27 -2.91
C GLU A 203 15.51 -7.19 -3.86
N LYS A 204 15.42 -7.42 -5.19
CA LYS A 204 15.81 -6.44 -6.21
C LYS A 204 14.97 -5.16 -6.10
N GLY A 205 13.65 -5.28 -5.94
CA GLY A 205 12.75 -4.14 -5.73
C GLY A 205 13.10 -3.36 -4.47
N HIS A 206 13.34 -4.05 -3.35
CA HIS A 206 13.78 -3.43 -2.10
C HIS A 206 15.10 -2.66 -2.24
N ARG A 207 16.08 -3.18 -3.00
CA ARG A 207 17.35 -2.47 -3.26
C ARG A 207 17.13 -1.16 -4.04
N ILE A 208 16.25 -1.16 -5.04
CA ILE A 208 15.89 0.07 -5.80
C ILE A 208 15.21 1.09 -4.89
N VAL A 209 14.26 0.64 -4.07
CA VAL A 209 13.55 1.51 -3.11
C VAL A 209 14.53 2.09 -2.10
N GLN A 210 15.43 1.29 -1.53
CA GLN A 210 16.44 1.77 -0.58
C GLN A 210 17.32 2.87 -1.20
N GLN A 211 17.84 2.65 -2.41
CA GLN A 211 18.68 3.64 -3.11
C GLN A 211 17.92 4.93 -3.42
N THR A 212 16.64 4.80 -3.79
CA THR A 212 15.77 5.95 -4.10
C THR A 212 15.46 6.76 -2.84
N LEU A 213 15.12 6.09 -1.74
CA LEU A 213 14.89 6.73 -0.45
C LEU A 213 16.14 7.43 0.06
N LYS A 214 17.31 6.79 -0.03
CA LYS A 214 18.58 7.40 0.37
C LYS A 214 18.81 8.73 -0.36
N ARG A 215 18.75 8.72 -1.71
CA ARG A 215 18.92 9.95 -2.51
C ARG A 215 17.88 11.02 -2.17
N CYS A 216 16.61 10.62 -2.03
CA CYS A 216 15.53 11.53 -1.68
C CYS A 216 15.71 12.19 -0.29
N LEU A 217 16.26 11.45 0.68
CA LEU A 217 16.54 11.94 2.03
C LEU A 217 17.82 12.79 2.11
N GLU A 218 18.81 12.55 1.23
CA GLU A 218 20.06 13.33 1.16
C GLU A 218 19.89 14.66 0.41
N SER A 219 18.88 14.80 -0.44
CA SER A 219 18.58 16.04 -1.17
C SER A 219 17.76 17.05 -0.35
N GLN A 220 17.75 16.92 0.97
CA GLN A 220 16.93 17.70 1.92
C GLN A 220 17.81 18.53 2.82
#